data_AF-A5FAS6-F1
#
_entry.id   AF-A5FAS6-F1
#
_cell.length_a   1.000
_cell.length_b   1.000
_cell.length_c   1.000
_cell.angle_alpha   90.00
_cell.angle_beta   90.00
_cell.angle_gamma   90.00
#
_symmetry.space_group_name_H-M   'P 1'
#
loop_
_entity.id
_entity.type
_entity.pdbx_description
1 polymer ?
#
loop_
_entity_poly.entity_id
_entity_poly.type
_entity_poly.pdbx_seq_one_letter_code
_entity_poly.pdbx_strand_id
1 'polypeptide(L)'
;MSYFGGLGSGKGWNTFNFIVTPQEFKSIFEKQTYDFVVTNSRVEIDYEKTEKHLLFDNYENFFYKILIKKEKLDRKEQWPFESKIRISIIDDINKIQFESITNKKGLISNEFKSVQPTEPVINIRPFYLTYFKIKESLSVAYMNEEGTIGLELTYPKLVSFSNDNFRNFIDAHTFTTYNLFENLIKNIKAISNKAKLQSNTKLFRPNFWISPEAKKVINNNHYLKSNGLNII
;
A
#
# COMPACT_ATOMS: atom_id res chain seq x y z
N MET A 1 -19.34 -3.54 -3.14
CA MET A 1 -18.15 -4.36 -2.84
C MET A 1 -18.45 -5.74 -3.34
N SER A 2 -17.78 -6.14 -4.41
CA SER A 2 -17.93 -7.40 -5.16
C SER A 2 -17.39 -8.62 -4.41
N TYR A 3 -16.37 -8.44 -3.58
CA TYR A 3 -15.80 -9.49 -2.75
C TYR A 3 -15.30 -8.95 -1.39
N PHE A 4 -15.23 -9.82 -0.38
CA PHE A 4 -14.50 -9.56 0.86
C PHE A 4 -13.20 -10.35 0.89
N GLY A 5 -12.12 -9.70 1.34
CA GLY A 5 -10.80 -10.32 1.47
C GLY A 5 -10.37 -10.48 2.94
N GLY A 6 -9.95 -11.70 3.29
CA GLY A 6 -9.39 -12.04 4.60
C GLY A 6 -10.44 -12.34 5.69
N LEU A 7 -10.12 -13.30 6.58
CA LEU A 7 -11.02 -13.84 7.62
C LEU A 7 -10.42 -13.81 9.03
N GLY A 8 -9.55 -12.84 9.34
CA GLY A 8 -8.88 -12.76 10.66
C GLY A 8 -7.59 -13.58 10.76
N SER A 9 -7.20 -13.98 11.97
CA SER A 9 -5.87 -14.57 12.25
C SER A 9 -5.64 -15.87 11.47
N GLY A 10 -4.49 -15.96 10.78
CA GLY A 10 -4.09 -17.11 9.95
C GLY A 10 -4.64 -17.09 8.51
N LYS A 11 -5.87 -16.58 8.30
CA LYS A 11 -6.57 -16.48 7.01
C LYS A 11 -6.72 -15.03 6.53
N GLY A 12 -5.76 -14.19 6.90
CA GLY A 12 -5.76 -12.75 6.63
C GLY A 12 -5.17 -12.39 5.26
N TRP A 13 -4.25 -11.44 5.26
CA TRP A 13 -3.65 -10.89 4.05
C TRP A 13 -2.19 -11.32 3.92
N ASN A 14 -1.75 -11.60 2.70
CA ASN A 14 -0.34 -11.55 2.34
C ASN A 14 0.09 -10.08 2.38
N THR A 15 1.18 -9.80 3.07
CA THR A 15 1.70 -8.43 3.27
C THR A 15 3.19 -8.40 3.00
N PHE A 16 3.65 -7.33 2.34
CA PHE A 16 5.06 -7.10 2.07
C PHE A 16 5.40 -5.63 2.23
N ASN A 17 6.16 -5.32 3.29
CA ASN A 17 6.58 -3.97 3.62
C ASN A 17 7.94 -3.66 3.03
N PHE A 18 8.09 -2.49 2.41
CA PHE A 18 9.31 -2.08 1.74
C PHE A 18 9.53 -0.57 1.70
N ILE A 19 10.80 -0.18 1.57
CA ILE A 19 11.24 1.21 1.39
C ILE A 19 12.18 1.24 0.19
N VAL A 20 11.83 2.02 -0.83
CA VAL A 20 12.62 2.25 -2.04
C VAL A 20 12.61 3.74 -2.36
N THR A 21 13.52 4.21 -3.19
CA THR A 21 13.53 5.60 -3.68
C THR A 21 12.48 5.80 -4.78
N PRO A 22 12.11 7.06 -5.13
CA PRO A 22 11.20 7.33 -6.24
C PRO A 22 11.65 6.73 -7.56
N GLN A 23 12.96 6.79 -7.86
CA GLN A 23 13.52 6.22 -9.09
C GLN A 23 13.42 4.69 -9.11
N GLU A 24 13.69 4.03 -7.99
CA GLU A 24 13.54 2.57 -7.87
C GLU A 24 12.07 2.15 -7.96
N PHE A 25 11.16 2.90 -7.32
CA PHE A 25 9.73 2.68 -7.42
C PHE A 25 9.26 2.76 -8.87
N LYS A 26 9.62 3.83 -9.59
CA LYS A 26 9.32 3.96 -11.01
C LYS A 26 9.84 2.74 -11.80
N SER A 27 11.11 2.38 -11.63
CA SER A 27 11.71 1.21 -12.31
C SER A 27 10.97 -0.11 -12.05
N ILE A 28 10.49 -0.34 -10.82
CA ILE A 28 9.70 -1.53 -10.46
C ILE A 28 8.30 -1.47 -11.11
N PHE A 29 7.67 -0.29 -11.09
CA PHE A 29 6.25 -0.10 -11.36
C PHE A 29 5.92 0.40 -12.79
N GLU A 30 6.93 0.64 -13.63
CA GLU A 30 6.76 1.19 -14.99
C GLU A 30 6.30 0.15 -16.01
N LYS A 31 6.51 -1.15 -15.77
CA LYS A 31 6.15 -2.24 -16.70
C LYS A 31 4.69 -2.18 -17.15
N GLN A 32 4.41 -2.40 -18.44
CA GLN A 32 3.07 -2.26 -19.04
C GLN A 32 2.09 -3.40 -18.77
N THR A 33 2.45 -4.38 -17.95
CA THR A 33 1.65 -5.61 -17.75
C THR A 33 0.58 -5.49 -16.66
N TYR A 34 0.24 -4.27 -16.24
CA TYR A 34 -0.77 -4.00 -15.22
C TYR A 34 -1.19 -2.53 -15.22
N ASP A 35 -2.36 -2.28 -14.65
CA ASP A 35 -2.96 -0.96 -14.48
C ASP A 35 -3.14 -0.61 -13.00
N PHE A 36 -3.21 0.70 -12.74
CA PHE A 36 -3.46 1.24 -11.41
C PHE A 36 -4.87 1.80 -11.33
N VAL A 37 -5.60 1.40 -10.30
CA VAL A 37 -7.01 1.76 -10.13
C VAL A 37 -7.33 2.17 -8.69
N VAL A 38 -8.10 3.24 -8.55
CA VAL A 38 -8.69 3.62 -7.27
C VAL A 38 -9.86 2.68 -7.00
N THR A 39 -9.78 1.89 -5.94
CA THR A 39 -10.85 0.94 -5.55
C THR A 39 -11.56 1.40 -4.29
N ASN A 40 -12.75 0.84 -4.06
CA ASN A 40 -13.56 1.10 -2.84
C ASN A 40 -13.86 2.58 -2.58
N SER A 41 -13.83 3.40 -3.63
CA SER A 41 -14.08 4.84 -3.59
C SER A 41 -14.95 5.24 -4.77
N ARG A 42 -15.52 6.45 -4.67
CA ARG A 42 -16.17 7.11 -5.80
C ARG A 42 -15.10 7.77 -6.65
N VAL A 43 -15.26 7.68 -7.96
CA VAL A 43 -14.38 8.31 -8.94
C VAL A 43 -15.23 9.14 -9.89
N GLU A 44 -14.59 10.09 -10.57
CA GLU A 44 -15.23 10.93 -11.59
C GLU A 44 -15.82 10.06 -12.72
N ILE A 45 -16.87 10.55 -13.37
CA ILE A 45 -17.67 9.77 -14.33
C ILE A 45 -16.85 9.29 -15.54
N ASP A 46 -15.81 10.04 -15.91
CA ASP A 46 -14.87 9.77 -17.00
C ASP A 46 -13.63 9.00 -16.57
N TYR A 47 -13.47 8.69 -15.27
CA TYR A 47 -12.35 7.91 -14.77
C TYR A 47 -12.31 6.50 -15.38
N GLU A 48 -11.19 6.12 -15.98
CA GLU A 48 -10.96 4.74 -16.46
C GLU A 48 -9.91 4.04 -15.61
N LYS A 49 -8.78 4.70 -15.39
CA LYS A 49 -7.67 4.22 -14.57
C LYS A 49 -6.79 5.39 -14.15
N THR A 50 -5.92 5.15 -13.19
CA THR A 50 -4.92 6.15 -12.79
C THR A 50 -3.71 6.06 -13.70
N GLU A 51 -3.34 7.18 -14.29
CA GLU A 51 -2.15 7.27 -15.13
C GLU A 51 -0.88 7.04 -14.31
N LYS A 52 0.08 6.32 -14.89
CA LYS A 52 1.31 5.93 -14.17
C LYS A 52 2.15 7.12 -13.72
N HIS A 53 2.26 8.14 -14.56
CA HIS A 53 3.05 9.32 -14.23
C HIS A 53 2.49 10.03 -12.99
N LEU A 54 1.15 10.15 -12.88
CA LEU A 54 0.50 10.70 -11.69
C LEU A 54 0.84 9.88 -10.44
N LEU A 55 0.86 8.55 -10.54
CA LEU A 55 1.26 7.70 -9.41
C LEU A 55 2.73 7.92 -9.02
N PHE A 56 3.63 8.03 -9.99
CA PHE A 56 5.06 8.26 -9.73
C PHE A 56 5.31 9.62 -9.08
N ASP A 57 4.65 10.67 -9.56
CA ASP A 57 4.72 12.01 -8.98
C ASP A 57 4.13 12.02 -7.56
N ASN A 58 3.02 11.30 -7.34
CA ASN A 58 2.44 11.14 -6.01
C ASN A 58 3.40 10.41 -5.05
N TYR A 59 4.07 9.36 -5.52
CA TYR A 59 5.06 8.65 -4.71
C TYR A 59 6.28 9.50 -4.40
N GLU A 60 6.79 10.24 -5.38
CA GLU A 60 7.90 11.16 -5.20
C GLU A 60 7.58 12.20 -4.12
N ASN A 61 6.40 12.83 -4.22
CA ASN A 61 5.92 13.76 -3.21
C ASN A 61 5.79 13.09 -1.84
N PHE A 62 5.22 11.89 -1.76
CA PHE A 62 5.13 11.13 -0.51
C PHE A 62 6.52 10.84 0.08
N PHE A 63 7.49 10.42 -0.73
CA PHE A 63 8.85 10.13 -0.28
C PHE A 63 9.53 11.38 0.31
N TYR A 64 9.51 12.50 -0.41
CA TYR A 64 10.19 13.72 0.01
C TYR A 64 9.48 14.49 1.11
N LYS A 65 8.14 14.53 1.08
CA LYS A 65 7.34 15.32 2.04
C LYS A 65 6.99 14.55 3.30
N ILE A 66 6.96 13.21 3.26
CA ILE A 66 6.66 12.36 4.42
C ILE A 66 7.88 11.55 4.84
N LEU A 67 8.37 10.65 3.98
CA LEU A 67 9.30 9.60 4.42
C LEU A 67 10.65 10.14 4.89
N ILE A 68 11.20 11.17 4.24
CA ILE A 68 12.50 11.73 4.62
C ILE A 68 12.41 13.13 5.26
N LYS A 69 11.20 13.60 5.56
CA LYS A 69 11.00 14.90 6.21
C LYS A 69 11.50 14.86 7.65
N LYS A 70 12.26 15.88 8.04
CA LYS A 70 12.88 16.00 9.38
C LYS A 70 11.92 16.53 10.44
N GLU A 71 10.95 17.32 10.01
CA GLU A 71 9.95 17.95 10.87
C GLU A 71 8.73 17.06 11.03
N LYS A 72 8.09 17.16 12.19
CA LYS A 72 6.79 16.55 12.44
C LYS A 72 5.76 17.16 11.50
N LEU A 73 4.92 16.31 10.92
CA LEU A 73 3.68 16.72 10.26
C LEU A 73 2.51 16.33 11.13
N ASP A 74 1.48 17.16 11.14
CA ASP A 74 0.19 16.74 11.66
C ASP A 74 -0.53 15.82 10.66
N ARG A 75 -1.60 15.18 11.12
CA ARG A 75 -2.37 14.26 10.29
C ARG A 75 -3.03 14.94 9.10
N LYS A 76 -3.51 16.18 9.25
CA LYS A 76 -4.19 16.92 8.18
C LYS A 76 -3.22 17.30 7.07
N GLU A 77 -1.97 17.58 7.42
CA GLU A 77 -0.89 17.87 6.47
C GLU A 77 -0.36 16.61 5.78
N GLN A 78 -0.33 15.48 6.49
CA GLN A 78 0.16 14.20 5.96
C GLN A 78 -0.85 13.50 5.05
N TRP A 79 -2.14 13.58 5.37
CA TRP A 79 -3.21 12.86 4.67
C TRP A 79 -3.28 13.12 3.15
N PRO A 80 -3.12 14.35 2.64
CA PRO A 80 -3.12 14.61 1.19
C PRO A 80 -2.04 13.84 0.41
N PHE A 81 -0.91 13.50 1.04
CA PHE A 81 0.14 12.69 0.43
C PHE A 81 -0.16 11.20 0.55
N GLU A 82 -0.59 10.74 1.73
CA GLU A 82 -0.91 9.33 1.95
C GLU A 82 -2.12 8.84 1.16
N SER A 83 -3.15 9.67 1.03
CA SER A 83 -4.37 9.30 0.30
C SER A 83 -4.08 9.06 -1.18
N LYS A 84 -3.19 9.84 -1.78
CA LYS A 84 -2.82 9.74 -3.20
C LYS A 84 -1.97 8.53 -3.57
N ILE A 85 -1.27 7.92 -2.59
CA ILE A 85 -0.47 6.70 -2.82
C ILE A 85 -1.24 5.42 -2.48
N ARG A 86 -2.44 5.53 -1.89
CA ARG A 86 -3.34 4.40 -1.66
C ARG A 86 -4.05 4.05 -2.95
N ILE A 87 -3.61 2.97 -3.59
CA ILE A 87 -4.11 2.56 -4.90
C ILE A 87 -4.07 1.05 -5.03
N SER A 88 -4.88 0.50 -5.94
CA SER A 88 -4.83 -0.92 -6.27
C SER A 88 -4.13 -1.17 -7.61
N ILE A 89 -3.55 -2.35 -7.76
CA ILE A 89 -2.93 -2.85 -8.98
C ILE A 89 -3.75 -4.04 -9.47
N ILE A 90 -4.05 -4.03 -10.77
CA ILE A 90 -4.76 -5.09 -11.47
C ILE A 90 -3.95 -5.54 -12.69
N ASP A 91 -4.04 -6.81 -13.02
CA ASP A 91 -3.38 -7.39 -14.20
C ASP A 91 -4.18 -7.18 -15.50
N ASP A 92 -5.49 -6.90 -15.41
CA ASP A 92 -6.36 -6.62 -16.55
C ASP A 92 -7.48 -5.63 -16.15
N ILE A 93 -7.63 -4.54 -16.91
CA ILE A 93 -8.68 -3.52 -16.72
C ILE A 93 -10.10 -4.08 -16.89
N ASN A 94 -10.27 -5.15 -17.66
CA ASN A 94 -11.57 -5.80 -17.84
C ASN A 94 -12.10 -6.45 -16.55
N LYS A 95 -11.24 -6.59 -15.53
CA LYS A 95 -11.62 -7.03 -14.18
C LYS A 95 -12.18 -5.90 -13.31
N ILE A 96 -12.43 -4.73 -13.88
CA ILE A 96 -13.07 -3.61 -13.20
C ILE A 96 -14.48 -3.42 -13.75
N GLN A 97 -15.45 -3.48 -12.84
CA GLN A 97 -16.81 -3.07 -13.10
C GLN A 97 -17.03 -1.64 -12.59
N PHE A 98 -17.49 -0.78 -13.48
CA PHE A 98 -17.94 0.57 -13.11
C PHE A 98 -19.45 0.56 -12.89
N GLU A 99 -19.87 0.93 -11.67
CA GLU A 99 -21.28 0.94 -11.29
C GLU A 99 -21.79 2.37 -11.13
N SER A 100 -22.99 2.61 -11.65
CA SER A 100 -23.73 3.85 -11.41
C SER A 100 -24.06 4.00 -9.93
N ILE A 101 -23.94 5.23 -9.41
CA ILE A 101 -24.30 5.53 -8.03
C ILE A 101 -25.70 6.12 -8.00
N THR A 102 -26.62 5.44 -7.33
CA THR A 102 -28.01 5.92 -7.16
C THR A 102 -28.21 6.51 -5.78
N ASN A 103 -28.77 7.72 -5.71
CA ASN A 103 -29.09 8.36 -4.43
C ASN A 103 -30.37 7.76 -3.80
N LYS A 104 -30.71 8.17 -2.57
CA LYS A 104 -31.90 7.68 -1.86
C LYS A 104 -33.23 7.95 -2.57
N LYS A 105 -33.25 8.87 -3.56
CA LYS A 105 -34.43 9.23 -4.36
C LYS A 105 -34.48 8.48 -5.70
N GLY A 106 -33.57 7.52 -5.94
CA GLY A 106 -33.53 6.77 -7.20
C GLY A 106 -32.83 7.50 -8.35
N LEU A 107 -32.25 8.68 -8.13
CA LEU A 107 -31.53 9.41 -9.17
C LEU A 107 -30.09 8.91 -9.31
N ILE A 108 -29.70 8.60 -10.54
CA ILE A 108 -28.34 8.20 -10.91
C ILE A 108 -27.44 9.43 -10.93
N SER A 109 -26.26 9.34 -10.30
CA SER A 109 -25.24 10.38 -10.35
C SER A 109 -24.66 10.50 -11.77
N ASN A 110 -24.57 11.72 -12.25
CA ASN A 110 -23.90 12.11 -13.49
C ASN A 110 -22.45 12.56 -13.26
N GLU A 111 -22.01 12.69 -12.01
CA GLU A 111 -20.68 13.19 -11.63
C GLU A 111 -19.74 12.06 -11.20
N PHE A 112 -20.28 11.02 -10.57
CA PHE A 112 -19.48 9.97 -9.95
C PHE A 112 -19.99 8.57 -10.26
N LYS A 113 -19.05 7.65 -10.36
CA LYS A 113 -19.29 6.20 -10.42
C LYS A 113 -18.48 5.47 -9.37
N SER A 114 -18.87 4.22 -9.12
CA SER A 114 -18.20 3.32 -8.18
C SER A 114 -17.29 2.37 -8.94
N VAL A 115 -16.10 2.11 -8.41
CA VAL A 115 -15.13 1.16 -8.99
C VAL A 115 -15.16 -0.13 -8.19
N GLN A 116 -15.57 -1.23 -8.83
CA GLN A 116 -15.71 -2.55 -8.21
C GLN A 116 -14.85 -3.58 -8.96
N PRO A 117 -13.75 -4.05 -8.36
CA PRO A 117 -12.97 -5.12 -8.97
C PRO A 117 -13.73 -6.45 -8.93
N THR A 118 -13.83 -7.18 -10.03
CA THR A 118 -14.51 -8.49 -10.08
C THR A 118 -13.67 -9.62 -9.49
N GLU A 119 -12.37 -9.36 -9.29
CA GLU A 119 -11.39 -10.28 -8.73
C GLU A 119 -10.53 -9.60 -7.65
N PRO A 120 -9.78 -10.37 -6.84
CA PRO A 120 -8.90 -9.81 -5.82
C PRO A 120 -7.78 -8.95 -6.43
N VAL A 121 -7.57 -7.77 -5.86
CA VAL A 121 -6.54 -6.82 -6.29
C VAL A 121 -5.36 -6.76 -5.32
N ILE A 122 -4.21 -6.30 -5.82
CA ILE A 122 -3.07 -5.92 -4.98
C ILE A 122 -3.30 -4.51 -4.49
N ASN A 123 -3.08 -4.20 -3.23
CA ASN A 123 -3.13 -2.83 -2.73
C ASN A 123 -1.73 -2.32 -2.41
N ILE A 124 -1.45 -1.09 -2.82
CA ILE A 124 -0.33 -0.29 -2.35
C ILE A 124 -0.87 0.67 -1.30
N ARG A 125 -0.22 0.74 -0.14
CA ARG A 125 -0.53 1.73 0.90
C ARG A 125 0.67 2.03 1.78
N PRO A 126 0.69 3.17 2.51
CA PRO A 126 1.69 3.40 3.53
C PRO A 126 1.66 2.31 4.63
N PHE A 127 2.84 1.92 5.12
CA PHE A 127 2.96 1.19 6.39
C PHE A 127 3.66 2.02 7.46
N TYR A 128 3.44 1.59 8.70
CA TYR A 128 3.79 2.34 9.89
C TYR A 128 4.76 1.55 10.77
N LEU A 129 5.68 2.27 11.38
CA LEU A 129 6.58 1.80 12.41
C LEU A 129 6.05 2.25 13.77
N THR A 130 5.92 1.32 14.71
CA THR A 130 5.54 1.62 16.09
C THR A 130 6.63 1.14 17.02
N TYR A 131 7.30 2.10 17.67
CA TYR A 131 8.31 1.84 18.69
C TYR A 131 7.72 2.05 20.09
N PHE A 132 7.77 0.99 20.91
CA PHE A 132 7.35 1.03 22.31
C PHE A 132 8.59 1.16 23.20
N LYS A 133 8.95 2.40 23.54
CA LYS A 133 10.17 2.71 24.31
C LYS A 133 10.29 1.91 25.61
N ILE A 134 9.22 1.83 26.40
CA ILE A 134 9.21 1.12 27.71
C ILE A 134 9.47 -0.38 27.54
N LYS A 135 8.89 -0.99 26.50
CA LYS A 135 9.01 -2.44 26.23
C LYS A 135 10.22 -2.79 25.38
N GLU A 136 10.97 -1.78 24.92
CA GLU A 136 11.99 -1.88 23.88
C GLU A 136 11.57 -2.84 22.76
N SER A 137 10.39 -2.60 22.20
CA SER A 137 9.83 -3.40 21.13
C SER A 137 9.44 -2.53 19.95
N LEU A 138 9.48 -3.12 18.77
CA LEU A 138 9.25 -2.43 17.52
C LEU A 138 8.35 -3.31 16.65
N SER A 139 7.32 -2.71 16.09
CA SER A 139 6.28 -3.39 15.31
C SER A 139 6.01 -2.63 14.02
N VAL A 140 5.62 -3.38 12.99
CA VAL A 140 5.08 -2.85 11.74
C VAL A 140 3.60 -3.22 11.55
N ALA A 141 2.98 -3.82 12.56
CA ALA A 141 1.60 -4.31 12.52
C ALA A 141 0.59 -3.29 13.06
N TYR A 142 1.05 -2.30 13.82
CA TYR A 142 0.17 -1.30 14.43
C TYR A 142 0.20 -0.02 13.62
N MET A 143 -0.98 0.54 13.38
CA MET A 143 -1.09 1.86 12.79
C MET A 143 -0.59 2.89 13.80
N ASN A 144 0.44 3.63 13.41
CA ASN A 144 0.99 4.77 14.13
C ASN A 144 1.30 5.83 13.09
N GLU A 145 0.41 6.82 12.94
CA GLU A 145 0.46 7.77 11.83
C GLU A 145 1.76 8.57 11.79
N GLU A 146 2.36 8.87 12.95
CA GLU A 146 3.67 9.52 13.03
C GLU A 146 4.80 8.63 12.48
N GLY A 147 4.63 7.31 12.56
CA GLY A 147 5.60 6.31 12.17
C GLY A 147 5.55 5.88 10.71
N THR A 148 4.91 6.63 9.81
CA THR A 148 4.91 6.30 8.38
C THR A 148 6.34 6.25 7.84
N ILE A 149 6.74 5.09 7.30
CA ILE A 149 8.15 4.85 6.94
C ILE A 149 8.34 4.20 5.56
N GLY A 150 7.28 3.73 4.91
CA GLY A 150 7.37 3.15 3.57
C GLY A 150 6.03 2.69 3.03
N LEU A 151 6.08 1.75 2.08
CA LEU A 151 4.90 1.17 1.43
C LEU A 151 4.73 -0.32 1.74
N GLU A 152 3.48 -0.75 1.73
CA GLU A 152 3.06 -2.14 1.86
C GLU A 152 2.33 -2.56 0.58
N LEU A 153 2.70 -3.73 0.06
CA LEU A 153 1.84 -4.48 -0.84
C LEU A 153 0.96 -5.43 -0.02
N THR A 154 -0.35 -5.44 -0.28
CA THR A 154 -1.25 -6.43 0.28
C THR A 154 -2.03 -7.18 -0.78
N TYR A 155 -2.28 -8.46 -0.52
CA TYR A 155 -3.14 -9.31 -1.33
C TYR A 155 -3.86 -10.30 -0.40
N PRO A 156 -5.18 -10.53 -0.55
CA PRO A 156 -5.89 -11.41 0.36
C PRO A 156 -5.42 -12.87 0.18
N LYS A 157 -5.50 -13.69 1.24
CA LYS A 157 -5.26 -15.15 1.12
C LYS A 157 -6.53 -15.90 0.71
N LEU A 158 -7.67 -15.41 1.17
CA LEU A 158 -8.99 -15.96 0.87
C LEU A 158 -9.93 -14.82 0.50
N VAL A 159 -10.85 -15.11 -0.40
CA VAL A 159 -11.93 -14.20 -0.78
C VAL A 159 -13.29 -14.89 -0.79
N SER A 160 -14.34 -14.15 -0.50
CA SER A 160 -15.73 -14.55 -0.71
C SER A 160 -16.44 -13.49 -1.53
N PHE A 161 -17.38 -13.89 -2.39
CA PHE A 161 -17.98 -13.00 -3.38
C PHE A 161 -19.44 -12.67 -3.04
N SER A 162 -19.92 -11.50 -3.48
CA SER A 162 -21.29 -11.08 -3.21
C SER A 162 -22.32 -11.91 -3.97
N ASN A 163 -21.95 -12.48 -5.12
CA ASN A 163 -22.85 -13.26 -5.98
C ASN A 163 -23.37 -14.56 -5.32
N ASP A 164 -22.66 -15.10 -4.34
CA ASP A 164 -23.07 -16.26 -3.55
C ASP A 164 -23.50 -15.90 -2.12
N ASN A 165 -23.72 -14.62 -1.83
CA ASN A 165 -23.94 -14.06 -0.50
C ASN A 165 -22.79 -14.34 0.48
N PHE A 166 -21.55 -14.33 0.00
CA PHE A 166 -20.32 -14.52 0.77
C PHE A 166 -20.25 -15.88 1.49
N ARG A 167 -20.88 -16.92 0.92
CA ARG A 167 -21.01 -18.24 1.55
C ARG A 167 -19.77 -19.10 1.35
N ASN A 168 -19.12 -19.00 0.20
CA ASN A 168 -17.94 -19.79 -0.11
C ASN A 168 -16.65 -18.97 -0.02
N PHE A 169 -15.58 -19.63 0.42
CA PHE A 169 -14.25 -19.05 0.47
C PHE A 169 -13.37 -19.68 -0.59
N ILE A 170 -12.80 -18.84 -1.44
CA ILE A 170 -11.92 -19.22 -2.53
C ILE A 170 -10.49 -18.84 -2.16
N ASP A 171 -9.55 -19.75 -2.42
CA ASP A 171 -8.12 -19.46 -2.31
C ASP A 171 -7.71 -18.40 -3.33
N ALA A 172 -7.30 -17.24 -2.84
CA ALA A 172 -6.95 -16.10 -3.66
C ALA A 172 -5.66 -16.32 -4.48
N HIS A 173 -4.86 -17.33 -4.12
CA HIS A 173 -3.68 -17.73 -4.90
C HIS A 173 -4.04 -18.32 -6.27
N THR A 174 -5.31 -18.70 -6.49
CA THR A 174 -5.78 -19.24 -7.77
C THR A 174 -5.96 -18.18 -8.87
N PHE A 175 -6.03 -16.90 -8.52
CA PHE A 175 -6.20 -15.79 -9.47
C PHE A 175 -4.86 -15.34 -10.06
N THR A 176 -4.85 -14.92 -11.33
CA THR A 176 -3.62 -14.49 -12.03
C THR A 176 -2.97 -13.26 -11.39
N THR A 177 -3.76 -12.40 -10.74
CA THR A 177 -3.26 -11.24 -9.98
C THR A 177 -2.27 -11.65 -8.89
N TYR A 178 -2.38 -12.86 -8.32
CA TYR A 178 -1.41 -13.34 -7.34
C TYR A 178 -0.01 -13.55 -7.93
N ASN A 179 0.10 -13.99 -9.19
CA ASN A 179 1.39 -14.11 -9.86
C ASN A 179 2.05 -12.74 -10.04
N LEU A 180 1.25 -11.71 -10.33
CA LEU A 180 1.73 -10.32 -10.37
C LEU A 180 2.25 -9.86 -8.99
N PHE A 181 1.53 -10.18 -7.91
CA PHE A 181 1.94 -9.87 -6.53
C PHE A 181 3.31 -10.47 -6.20
N GLU A 182 3.49 -11.76 -6.46
CA GLU A 182 4.77 -12.46 -6.21
C GLU A 182 5.91 -11.88 -7.07
N ASN A 183 5.63 -11.55 -8.33
CA ASN A 183 6.62 -10.93 -9.22
C ASN A 183 7.06 -9.54 -8.73
N LEU A 184 6.12 -8.71 -8.25
CA LEU A 184 6.45 -7.40 -7.67
C LEU A 184 7.32 -7.56 -6.42
N ILE A 185 6.97 -8.49 -5.53
CA ILE A 185 7.79 -8.81 -4.34
C ILE A 185 9.18 -9.25 -4.75
N LYS A 186 9.30 -10.14 -5.75
CA LYS A 186 10.58 -10.62 -6.25
C LYS A 186 11.44 -9.47 -6.78
N ASN A 187 10.86 -8.56 -7.57
CA ASN A 187 11.58 -7.41 -8.11
C ASN A 187 12.06 -6.47 -7.00
N ILE A 188 11.22 -6.20 -5.98
CA ILE A 188 11.63 -5.38 -4.84
C ILE A 188 12.75 -6.05 -4.06
N LYS A 189 12.62 -7.35 -3.74
CA LYS A 189 13.67 -8.12 -3.04
C LYS A 189 15.00 -8.16 -3.81
N ALA A 190 14.96 -8.12 -5.15
CA ALA A 190 16.18 -8.12 -5.96
C ALA A 190 17.06 -6.87 -5.76
N ILE A 191 16.46 -5.74 -5.34
CA ILE A 191 17.17 -4.47 -5.13
C ILE A 191 17.21 -4.04 -3.66
N SER A 192 16.73 -4.88 -2.73
CA SER A 192 16.58 -4.50 -1.33
C SER A 192 17.05 -5.60 -0.39
N ASN A 193 17.22 -5.27 0.88
CA ASN A 193 17.60 -6.21 1.93
C ASN A 193 16.66 -6.10 3.14
N LYS A 194 16.54 -7.19 3.92
CA LYS A 194 15.81 -7.14 5.19
C LYS A 194 16.39 -6.04 6.08
N ALA A 195 15.51 -5.18 6.58
CA ALA A 195 15.92 -4.05 7.40
C ALA A 195 16.44 -4.49 8.77
N LYS A 196 17.44 -3.75 9.24
CA LYS A 196 17.95 -3.79 10.60
C LYS A 196 17.86 -2.38 11.16
N LEU A 197 17.41 -2.26 12.39
CA LEU A 197 17.19 -0.95 13.00
C LEU A 197 17.75 -0.97 14.41
N GLN A 198 18.60 0.00 14.72
CA GLN A 198 19.35 0.10 15.96
C GLN A 198 18.76 1.24 16.80
N SER A 199 18.42 0.97 18.06
CA SER A 199 18.30 2.00 19.10
C SER A 199 19.61 2.11 19.89
N ASN A 200 19.67 2.98 20.89
CA ASN A 200 20.83 3.05 21.79
C ASN A 200 21.09 1.73 22.57
N THR A 201 20.09 0.88 22.71
CA THR A 201 20.12 -0.29 23.59
C THR A 201 19.96 -1.62 22.86
N LYS A 202 19.35 -1.62 21.66
CA LYS A 202 18.89 -2.86 21.04
C LYS A 202 18.90 -2.81 19.52
N LEU A 203 19.27 -3.95 18.94
CA LEU A 203 19.12 -4.22 17.51
C LEU A 203 17.77 -4.90 17.23
N PHE A 204 16.98 -4.27 16.36
CA PHE A 204 15.70 -4.76 15.86
C PHE A 204 15.84 -5.33 14.45
N ARG A 205 15.04 -6.36 14.16
CA ARG A 205 14.91 -6.98 12.83
C ARG A 205 13.43 -6.97 12.40
N PRO A 206 12.85 -5.80 12.14
CA PRO A 206 11.46 -5.71 11.71
C PRO A 206 11.22 -6.39 10.36
N ASN A 207 9.97 -6.80 10.14
CA ASN A 207 9.58 -7.47 8.90
C ASN A 207 9.29 -6.47 7.77
N PHE A 208 10.34 -5.82 7.28
CA PHE A 208 10.31 -5.03 6.05
C PHE A 208 11.66 -5.06 5.31
N TRP A 209 11.63 -4.64 4.05
CA TRP A 209 12.79 -4.55 3.17
C TRP A 209 13.16 -3.09 2.86
N ILE A 210 14.43 -2.81 2.65
CA ILE A 210 14.90 -1.47 2.29
C ILE A 210 16.00 -1.55 1.23
N SER A 211 15.92 -0.71 0.21
CA SER A 211 16.99 -0.59 -0.78
C SER A 211 18.22 0.14 -0.20
N PRO A 212 19.44 -0.19 -0.67
CA PRO A 212 20.63 0.54 -0.27
C PRO A 212 20.53 2.05 -0.52
N GLU A 213 19.86 2.48 -1.60
CA GLU A 213 19.69 3.90 -1.94
C GLU A 213 18.73 4.60 -0.98
N ALA A 214 17.57 4.01 -0.68
CA ALA A 214 16.65 4.59 0.29
C ALA A 214 17.27 4.71 1.68
N LYS A 215 18.10 3.73 2.07
CA LYS A 215 18.81 3.72 3.35
C LYS A 215 19.74 4.93 3.55
N LYS A 216 20.31 5.50 2.48
CA LYS A 216 21.17 6.70 2.55
C LYS A 216 20.45 7.92 3.12
N VAL A 217 19.13 8.00 2.93
CA VAL A 217 18.34 9.20 3.24
C VAL A 217 17.24 8.97 4.29
N ILE A 218 16.75 7.74 4.46
CA ILE A 218 15.59 7.44 5.31
C ILE A 218 15.80 7.82 6.78
N ASN A 219 17.04 7.80 7.29
CA ASN A 219 17.35 8.18 8.67
C ASN A 219 17.15 9.68 8.93
N ASN A 220 16.78 10.48 7.91
CA ASN A 220 16.28 11.83 8.09
C ASN A 220 14.84 11.92 8.58
N ASN A 221 14.07 10.82 8.49
CA ASN A 221 12.70 10.72 8.95
C ASN A 221 12.54 11.22 10.39
N HIS A 222 11.56 12.10 10.62
CA HIS A 222 11.28 12.70 11.91
C HIS A 222 11.09 11.66 13.02
N TYR A 223 10.27 10.62 12.77
CA TYR A 223 9.92 9.61 13.78
C TYR A 223 11.12 8.75 14.18
N LEU A 224 11.98 8.39 13.23
CA LEU A 224 13.23 7.69 13.53
C LEU A 224 14.13 8.55 14.44
N LYS A 225 14.33 9.81 14.06
CA LYS A 225 15.18 10.75 14.82
C LYS A 225 14.66 11.02 16.23
N SER A 226 13.37 11.33 16.37
CA SER A 226 12.76 11.66 17.67
C SER A 226 12.79 10.48 18.64
N ASN A 227 12.85 9.25 18.13
CA ASN A 227 12.94 8.03 18.94
C ASN A 227 14.37 7.48 19.09
N GLY A 228 15.39 8.17 18.55
CA GLY A 228 16.78 7.67 18.59
C GLY A 228 16.96 6.33 17.88
N LEU A 229 16.24 6.15 16.77
CA LEU A 229 16.27 4.94 15.94
C LEU A 229 17.05 5.21 14.66
N ASN A 230 17.84 4.22 14.24
CA ASN A 230 18.64 4.32 13.03
C ASN A 230 18.57 3.01 12.23
N ILE A 231 18.21 3.08 10.95
CA ILE A 231 18.26 1.93 10.04
C ILE A 231 19.73 1.72 9.62
N ILE A 232 20.25 0.52 9.90
CA ILE A 232 21.67 0.12 9.71
C ILE A 232 21.87 -0.99 8.71
#